data_AF-A0A9P6GEH4-F1
#
_entry.id   AF-A0A9P6GEH4-F1
#
_cell.length_a   1.000
_cell.length_b   1.000
_cell.length_c   1.000
_cell.angle_alpha   90.00
_cell.angle_beta   90.00
_cell.angle_gamma   90.00
#
_symmetry.space_group_name_H-M   'P 1'
#
loop_
_entity.id
_entity.type
_entity.pdbx_description
1 polymer ?
#
loop_
_entity_poly.entity_id
_entity_poly.type
_entity_poly.pdbx_seq_one_letter_code
_entity_poly.pdbx_strand_id
1 'polypeptide(L)'
;MNAICENITEMIKLAKTKENLGMPSHKILWVDYNDHMYTYQVLNIVELVEITQEFAQHLNDVLERDVAGILLAKDTSATPSACFNEIVCLTKEDITKIEVDILVRSTDKEFSGIGRLDRTVFLVGGLELQQECAKHAPCKEGEVVLTRGYALPAKQVLHAIPPAIYKTDTLQVLRQMYRKIIHMASYLEARSIAISTLGTGILKYPRTNSATIALREIKEFLRFGESNKQSNSIKKIVLIVFSSNNEFIYKSLLPAYFPPNALSIDDREHIRRSGSAKQSASNARPLEPTKEDTLIVFESHARGCPTCRNIPELYSEGRDFCDDGYRFAAQGLQHLHMRADQSVHQLRTVEDFPQEMDIPVVFPLSLELL
;
A
#
# COMPACT_ATOMS: atom_id res chain seq x y z
N MET A 1 13.15 40.55 21.08
CA MET A 1 13.67 39.20 20.78
C MET A 1 12.50 38.40 20.22
N ASN A 2 12.54 38.03 18.95
CA ASN A 2 11.47 37.23 18.34
C ASN A 2 11.76 35.76 18.63
N ALA A 3 11.05 35.17 19.58
CA ALA A 3 11.05 33.72 19.74
C ALA A 3 10.32 33.12 18.53
N ILE A 4 11.09 32.44 17.67
CA ILE A 4 10.55 31.59 16.61
C ILE A 4 10.06 30.33 17.31
N CYS A 5 8.77 30.00 17.20
CA CYS A 5 8.24 28.77 17.81
C CYS A 5 8.79 27.56 17.05
N GLU A 6 9.36 26.61 17.78
CA GLU A 6 10.05 25.46 17.17
C GLU A 6 9.08 24.35 16.73
N ASN A 7 7.83 24.39 17.19
CA ASN A 7 6.80 23.44 16.76
C ASN A 7 5.37 23.99 16.85
N ILE A 8 4.44 23.30 16.19
CA ILE A 8 3.02 23.69 16.08
C ILE A 8 2.29 23.69 17.43
N THR A 9 2.72 22.85 18.38
CA THR A 9 2.15 22.79 19.75
C THR A 9 2.52 24.03 20.56
N GLU A 10 3.74 24.56 20.39
CA GLU A 10 4.12 25.84 20.94
C GLU A 10 3.36 27.00 20.31
N MET A 11 3.19 27.03 18.98
CA MET A 11 2.36 28.06 18.32
C MET A 11 0.94 28.08 18.88
N ILE A 12 0.30 26.91 19.05
CA ILE A 12 -1.05 26.80 19.63
C ILE A 12 -1.08 27.27 21.09
N LYS A 13 -0.05 26.95 21.90
CA LYS A 13 0.06 27.45 23.28
C LYS A 13 0.27 28.97 23.32
N LEU A 14 1.11 29.51 22.44
CA LEU A 14 1.44 30.94 22.37
C LEU A 14 0.24 31.77 21.88
N ALA A 15 -0.54 31.24 20.93
CA ALA A 15 -1.78 31.87 20.47
C ALA A 15 -2.81 31.94 21.61
N LYS A 16 -2.99 30.86 22.38
CA LYS A 16 -3.89 30.82 23.54
C LYS A 16 -3.47 31.75 24.68
N THR A 17 -2.17 31.99 24.90
CA THR A 17 -1.72 32.98 25.91
C THR A 17 -1.82 34.42 25.42
N LYS A 18 -1.64 34.69 24.12
CA LYS A 18 -1.74 36.05 23.54
C LYS A 18 -3.17 36.56 23.38
N GLU A 19 -4.17 35.67 23.32
CA GLU A 19 -5.59 36.03 23.26
C GLU A 19 -6.05 36.82 24.51
N ASN A 20 -5.42 36.59 25.66
CA ASN A 20 -5.65 37.35 26.91
C ASN A 20 -5.00 38.75 26.94
N LEU A 21 -4.27 39.15 25.89
CA LEU A 21 -3.51 40.41 25.80
C LEU A 21 -4.02 41.34 24.68
N GLY A 22 -5.21 41.08 24.12
CA GLY A 22 -5.83 41.94 23.09
C GLY A 22 -5.19 41.84 21.70
N MET A 23 -4.38 40.81 21.46
CA MET A 23 -3.82 40.49 20.13
C MET A 23 -4.83 39.69 19.29
N PRO A 24 -4.72 39.68 17.94
CA PRO A 24 -5.66 38.97 17.07
C PRO A 24 -5.79 37.49 17.44
N SER A 25 -7.02 36.99 17.40
CA SER A 25 -7.35 35.62 17.81
C SER A 25 -6.59 34.58 17.01
N HIS A 26 -6.45 33.39 17.60
CA HIS A 26 -5.84 32.23 16.96
C HIS A 26 -6.44 31.93 15.56
N LYS A 27 -7.71 32.28 15.35
CA LYS A 27 -8.43 32.16 14.07
C LYS A 27 -7.90 33.10 12.97
N ILE A 28 -7.49 34.32 13.31
CA ILE A 28 -6.96 35.29 12.34
C ILE A 28 -5.57 34.85 11.89
N LEU A 29 -4.68 34.51 12.84
CA LEU A 29 -3.36 33.96 12.55
C LEU A 29 -3.42 32.69 11.67
N TRP A 30 -4.46 31.87 11.86
CA TRP A 30 -4.72 30.68 11.04
C TRP A 30 -5.19 31.01 9.62
N VAL A 31 -5.98 32.08 9.44
CA VAL A 31 -6.39 32.55 8.11
C VAL A 31 -5.20 33.15 7.37
N ASP A 32 -4.45 34.05 8.00
CA ASP A 32 -3.27 34.70 7.39
C ASP A 32 -2.20 33.67 6.97
N TYR A 33 -1.97 32.64 7.80
CA TYR A 33 -1.05 31.54 7.46
C TYR A 33 -1.55 30.72 6.26
N ASN A 34 -2.85 30.43 6.18
CA ASN A 34 -3.41 29.68 5.05
C ASN A 34 -3.36 30.49 3.75
N ASP A 35 -3.71 31.77 3.78
CA ASP A 35 -3.63 32.65 2.60
C ASP A 35 -2.19 32.75 2.10
N HIS A 36 -1.21 32.89 2.99
CA HIS A 36 0.21 32.89 2.65
C HIS A 36 0.64 31.54 2.03
N MET A 37 0.33 30.41 2.68
CA MET A 37 0.73 29.09 2.17
C MET A 37 0.07 28.76 0.83
N TYR A 38 -1.19 29.12 0.64
CA TYR A 38 -1.91 28.91 -0.62
C TYR A 38 -1.34 29.77 -1.75
N THR A 39 -0.97 31.03 -1.45
CA THR A 39 -0.36 31.96 -2.41
C THR A 39 1.01 31.49 -2.90
N TYR A 40 1.85 30.93 -2.02
CA TYR A 40 3.25 30.60 -2.36
C TYR A 40 3.51 29.12 -2.66
N GLN A 41 2.71 28.19 -2.14
CA GLN A 41 2.91 26.74 -2.31
C GLN A 41 1.69 26.00 -2.88
N VAL A 42 0.59 26.71 -3.19
CA VAL A 42 -0.67 26.12 -3.71
C VAL A 42 -1.21 25.00 -2.80
N LEU A 43 -0.92 25.11 -1.51
CA LEU A 43 -1.24 24.13 -0.46
C LEU A 43 -1.72 24.88 0.78
N ASN A 44 -2.87 24.49 1.31
CA ASN A 44 -3.34 24.97 2.62
C ASN A 44 -2.87 24.04 3.75
N ILE A 45 -3.03 24.47 5.01
CA ILE A 45 -2.55 23.69 6.16
C ILE A 45 -3.28 22.34 6.34
N VAL A 46 -4.50 22.20 5.82
CA VAL A 46 -5.24 20.91 5.86
C VAL A 46 -4.60 19.94 4.87
N GLU A 47 -4.33 20.38 3.64
CA GLU A 47 -3.61 19.60 2.62
C GLU A 47 -2.18 19.25 3.08
N LEU A 48 -1.48 20.20 3.72
CA LEU A 48 -0.17 19.93 4.32
C LEU A 48 -0.26 18.91 5.47
N VAL A 49 -1.29 18.97 6.32
CA VAL A 49 -1.54 17.97 7.37
C VAL A 49 -1.92 16.61 6.77
N GLU A 50 -2.63 16.58 5.63
CA GLU A 50 -2.92 15.33 4.91
C GLU A 50 -1.65 14.73 4.30
N ILE A 51 -0.84 15.50 3.58
CA ILE A 51 0.45 15.06 3.02
C ILE A 51 1.40 14.61 4.13
N THR A 52 1.50 15.33 5.24
CA THR A 52 2.36 14.94 6.36
C THR A 52 1.82 13.72 7.14
N GLN A 53 0.51 13.49 7.17
CA GLN A 53 -0.08 12.24 7.69
C GLN A 53 0.13 11.07 6.73
N GLU A 54 0.02 11.28 5.41
CA GLU A 54 0.34 10.26 4.41
C GLU A 54 1.84 9.91 4.46
N PHE A 55 2.71 10.91 4.60
CA PHE A 55 4.15 10.74 4.79
C PHE A 55 4.46 10.04 6.11
N ALA A 56 3.90 10.47 7.25
CA ALA A 56 4.11 9.82 8.55
C ALA A 56 3.58 8.37 8.57
N GLN A 57 2.44 8.10 7.91
CA GLN A 57 1.97 6.73 7.73
C GLN A 57 2.88 5.95 6.77
N HIS A 58 3.42 6.56 5.72
CA HIS A 58 4.39 5.90 4.84
C HIS A 58 5.69 5.59 5.57
N LEU A 59 6.15 6.49 6.44
CA LEU A 59 7.33 6.32 7.29
C LEU A 59 7.09 5.25 8.37
N ASN A 60 5.90 5.19 8.97
CA ASN A 60 5.50 4.07 9.81
C ASN A 60 5.42 2.75 9.03
N ASP A 61 4.87 2.75 7.81
CA ASP A 61 4.83 1.55 6.95
C ASP A 61 6.26 1.11 6.52
N VAL A 62 7.21 2.05 6.41
CA VAL A 62 8.64 1.78 6.14
C VAL A 62 9.37 1.30 7.40
N LEU A 63 9.09 1.87 8.58
CA LEU A 63 9.62 1.38 9.85
C LEU A 63 9.07 -0.01 10.20
N GLU A 64 7.80 -0.29 9.90
CA GLU A 64 7.22 -1.65 9.96
C GLU A 64 7.91 -2.59 8.96
N ARG A 65 8.33 -2.11 7.77
CA ARG A 65 9.11 -2.91 6.81
C ARG A 65 10.52 -3.22 7.30
N ASP A 66 11.24 -2.26 7.87
CA ASP A 66 12.62 -2.48 8.34
C ASP A 66 12.66 -3.34 9.60
N VAL A 67 11.71 -3.17 10.53
CA VAL A 67 11.56 -4.05 11.71
C VAL A 67 11.10 -5.45 11.29
N ALA A 68 10.31 -5.57 10.22
CA ALA A 68 9.95 -6.83 9.58
C ALA A 68 10.84 -7.14 8.35
N GLY A 69 12.13 -6.78 8.40
CA GLY A 69 13.09 -6.84 7.28
C GLY A 69 13.40 -8.24 6.73
N ILE A 70 12.68 -9.26 7.19
CA ILE A 70 12.54 -10.56 6.55
C ILE A 70 11.04 -10.86 6.55
N LEU A 71 10.49 -11.30 5.40
CA LEU A 71 9.23 -12.04 5.35
C LEU A 71 9.41 -13.41 6.03
N LEU A 72 9.68 -13.40 7.34
CA LEU A 72 9.53 -14.57 8.18
C LEU A 72 8.06 -14.96 8.05
N ALA A 73 7.84 -16.19 7.55
CA ALA A 73 6.52 -16.78 7.59
C ALA A 73 6.03 -16.69 9.04
N LYS A 74 5.04 -15.81 9.30
CA LYS A 74 4.42 -15.72 10.62
C LYS A 74 3.93 -17.12 10.95
N ASP A 75 4.41 -17.68 12.06
CA ASP A 75 4.05 -19.02 12.51
C ASP A 75 2.55 -19.22 12.39
N THR A 76 2.14 -20.02 11.42
CA THR A 76 0.74 -20.19 11.09
C THR A 76 0.27 -21.55 11.57
N SER A 77 -0.74 -21.52 12.43
CA SER A 77 -1.55 -22.70 12.78
C SER A 77 -2.53 -23.07 11.66
N ALA A 78 -2.47 -22.41 10.50
CA ALA A 78 -3.26 -22.74 9.33
C ALA A 78 -2.68 -23.94 8.59
N THR A 79 -3.53 -24.93 8.30
CA THR A 79 -3.24 -25.96 7.30
C THR A 79 -3.49 -25.42 5.89
N PRO A 80 -2.65 -25.74 4.88
CA PRO A 80 -2.94 -25.46 3.48
C PRO A 80 -4.26 -26.06 3.02
N SER A 81 -5.01 -25.32 2.20
CA SER A 81 -6.25 -25.77 1.58
C SER A 81 -6.30 -25.30 0.13
N ALA A 82 -6.20 -26.24 -0.81
CA ALA A 82 -6.29 -25.95 -2.25
C ALA A 82 -7.60 -25.22 -2.60
N CYS A 83 -8.71 -25.71 -2.03
CA CYS A 83 -10.04 -25.12 -2.20
C CYS A 83 -10.08 -23.64 -1.79
N PHE A 84 -9.51 -23.28 -0.63
CA PHE A 84 -9.52 -21.88 -0.19
C PHE A 84 -8.57 -21.01 -1.01
N ASN A 85 -7.42 -21.56 -1.42
CA ASN A 85 -6.42 -20.88 -2.25
C ASN A 85 -6.93 -20.62 -3.69
N GLU A 86 -7.84 -21.46 -4.21
CA GLU A 86 -8.54 -21.21 -5.48
C GLU A 86 -9.63 -20.15 -5.35
N ILE A 87 -10.33 -20.07 -4.22
CA ILE A 87 -11.43 -19.12 -3.99
C ILE A 87 -10.90 -17.69 -3.75
N VAL A 88 -9.91 -17.52 -2.88
CA VAL A 88 -9.43 -16.18 -2.45
C VAL A 88 -8.29 -15.70 -3.35
N CYS A 89 -8.38 -14.46 -3.82
CA CYS A 89 -7.30 -13.81 -4.57
C CYS A 89 -7.14 -12.33 -4.18
N LEU A 90 -5.98 -11.78 -4.49
CA LEU A 90 -5.65 -10.36 -4.29
C LEU A 90 -5.29 -9.75 -5.64
N THR A 91 -5.82 -8.56 -5.92
CA THR A 91 -5.38 -7.75 -7.07
C THR A 91 -5.28 -6.28 -6.69
N LYS A 92 -4.38 -5.56 -7.36
CA LYS A 92 -4.24 -4.11 -7.23
C LYS A 92 -4.80 -3.44 -8.49
N GLU A 93 -6.10 -3.16 -8.46
CA GLU A 93 -6.84 -2.67 -9.61
C GLU A 93 -7.94 -1.68 -9.23
N ASP A 94 -8.51 -1.03 -10.23
CA ASP A 94 -9.74 -0.26 -10.08
C ASP A 94 -10.95 -1.21 -9.97
N ILE A 95 -11.53 -1.29 -8.77
CA ILE A 95 -12.69 -2.15 -8.47
C ILE A 95 -13.90 -1.87 -9.38
N THR A 96 -14.04 -0.67 -9.95
CA THR A 96 -15.15 -0.34 -10.87
C THR A 96 -15.04 -1.00 -12.24
N LYS A 97 -13.90 -1.63 -12.56
CA LYS A 97 -13.66 -2.35 -13.82
C LYS A 97 -13.85 -3.87 -13.69
N ILE A 98 -14.12 -4.37 -12.49
CA ILE A 98 -14.12 -5.80 -12.19
C ILE A 98 -15.53 -6.38 -12.36
N GLU A 99 -15.67 -7.31 -13.30
CA GLU A 99 -16.93 -8.05 -13.52
C GLU A 99 -17.10 -9.12 -12.42
N VAL A 100 -18.11 -8.93 -11.58
CA VAL A 100 -18.50 -9.83 -10.47
C VAL A 100 -20.00 -9.77 -10.22
N ASP A 101 -20.54 -10.72 -9.47
CA ASP A 101 -21.93 -10.64 -9.03
C ASP A 101 -22.12 -9.50 -8.01
N ILE A 102 -21.18 -9.35 -7.06
CA ILE A 102 -21.26 -8.35 -5.99
C ILE A 102 -19.94 -7.57 -5.85
N LEU A 103 -20.03 -6.24 -5.96
CA LEU A 103 -18.98 -5.30 -5.56
C LEU A 103 -19.24 -4.82 -4.13
N VAL A 104 -18.21 -4.74 -3.30
CA VAL A 104 -18.29 -4.25 -1.92
C VAL A 104 -17.38 -3.04 -1.74
N ARG A 105 -17.96 -1.93 -1.28
CA ARG A 105 -17.23 -0.70 -0.92
C ARG A 105 -17.59 -0.20 0.47
N SER A 106 -16.70 0.58 1.10
CA SER A 106 -17.07 1.42 2.25
C SER A 106 -17.44 2.84 1.80
N THR A 107 -18.55 3.37 2.32
CA THR A 107 -19.08 4.73 2.08
C THR A 107 -19.43 5.40 3.41
N ASP A 108 -19.67 6.71 3.40
CA ASP A 108 -20.27 7.43 4.52
C ASP A 108 -21.79 7.22 4.62
N LYS A 109 -22.37 7.54 5.80
CA LYS A 109 -23.80 7.35 6.09
C LYS A 109 -24.77 8.16 5.24
N GLU A 110 -24.32 9.27 4.64
CA GLU A 110 -25.15 10.13 3.79
C GLU A 110 -25.01 9.79 2.30
N PHE A 111 -24.17 8.82 1.95
CA PHE A 111 -23.75 8.55 0.56
C PHE A 111 -23.21 9.80 -0.16
N SER A 112 -22.54 10.69 0.58
CA SER A 112 -22.14 12.02 0.09
C SER A 112 -21.05 12.01 -0.99
N GLY A 113 -20.42 10.86 -1.26
CA GLY A 113 -19.34 10.77 -2.24
C GLY A 113 -18.03 11.40 -1.73
N ILE A 114 -17.83 11.42 -0.42
CA ILE A 114 -16.64 12.04 0.18
C ILE A 114 -15.34 11.36 -0.29
N GLY A 115 -15.33 10.03 -0.40
CA GLY A 115 -14.17 9.23 -0.79
C GLY A 115 -13.85 9.21 -2.29
N ARG A 116 -12.56 9.09 -2.65
CA ARG A 116 -12.12 8.87 -4.06
C ARG A 116 -12.84 7.67 -4.68
N LEU A 117 -12.86 6.54 -3.98
CA LEU A 117 -13.58 5.34 -4.40
C LEU A 117 -15.07 5.63 -4.62
N ASP A 118 -15.71 6.40 -3.72
CA ASP A 118 -17.13 6.67 -3.85
C ASP A 118 -17.47 7.53 -5.07
N ARG A 119 -16.62 8.51 -5.37
CA ARG A 119 -16.75 9.34 -6.59
C ARG A 119 -16.56 8.49 -7.85
N THR A 120 -15.55 7.61 -7.89
CA THR A 120 -15.36 6.69 -9.03
C THR A 120 -16.55 5.74 -9.19
N VAL A 121 -17.08 5.18 -8.10
CA VAL A 121 -18.23 4.25 -8.14
C VAL A 121 -19.51 4.95 -8.60
N PHE A 122 -19.78 6.19 -8.16
CA PHE A 122 -20.92 6.96 -8.68
C PHE A 122 -20.71 7.42 -10.13
N LEU A 123 -19.49 7.81 -10.51
CA LEU A 123 -19.17 8.20 -11.89
C LEU A 123 -19.38 7.06 -12.89
N VAL A 124 -18.92 5.84 -12.55
CA VAL A 124 -19.05 4.66 -13.42
C VAL A 124 -20.43 4.02 -13.31
N GLY A 125 -21.03 3.98 -12.12
CA GLY A 125 -22.36 3.39 -11.90
C GLY A 125 -23.53 4.25 -12.39
N GLY A 126 -23.31 5.54 -12.66
CA GLY A 126 -24.32 6.45 -13.20
C GLY A 126 -25.20 7.11 -12.13
N LEU A 127 -26.06 8.03 -12.60
CA LEU A 127 -26.96 8.81 -11.76
C LEU A 127 -27.98 7.91 -11.04
N GLU A 128 -28.36 6.81 -11.66
CA GLU A 128 -29.31 5.84 -11.14
C GLU A 128 -28.80 5.14 -9.88
N LEU A 129 -27.50 4.81 -9.81
CA LEU A 129 -26.86 4.29 -8.60
C LEU A 129 -26.89 5.34 -7.47
N GLN A 130 -26.59 6.60 -7.79
CA GLN A 130 -26.65 7.69 -6.82
C GLN A 130 -28.08 7.91 -6.29
N GLN A 131 -29.08 7.82 -7.17
CA GLN A 131 -30.50 7.93 -6.82
C GLN A 131 -31.01 6.73 -6.00
N GLU A 132 -30.50 5.51 -6.20
CA GLU A 132 -30.82 4.37 -5.32
C GLU A 132 -30.18 4.56 -3.95
N CYS A 133 -28.88 4.85 -3.89
CA CYS A 133 -28.16 5.16 -2.65
C CYS A 133 -28.84 6.26 -1.82
N ALA A 134 -29.28 7.36 -2.46
CA ALA A 134 -29.95 8.47 -1.78
C ALA A 134 -31.26 8.07 -1.07
N LYS A 135 -31.95 7.00 -1.50
CA LYS A 135 -33.17 6.48 -0.84
C LYS A 135 -32.87 5.73 0.46
N HIS A 136 -31.60 5.36 0.69
CA HIS A 136 -31.13 4.68 1.90
C HIS A 136 -30.46 5.64 2.90
N ALA A 137 -30.19 6.89 2.51
CA ALA A 137 -29.64 7.89 3.43
C ALA A 137 -30.72 8.43 4.39
N PRO A 138 -30.39 8.71 5.67
CA PRO A 138 -29.13 8.42 6.35
C PRO A 138 -29.07 6.97 6.87
N CYS A 139 -27.91 6.31 6.69
CA CYS A 139 -27.61 5.00 7.27
C CYS A 139 -26.99 5.11 8.68
N LYS A 140 -26.86 3.97 9.38
CA LYS A 140 -26.13 3.86 10.66
C LYS A 140 -24.77 3.20 10.49
N GLU A 141 -23.86 3.50 11.42
CA GLU A 141 -22.57 2.82 11.49
C GLU A 141 -22.76 1.31 11.75
N GLY A 142 -22.00 0.48 11.03
CA GLY A 142 -22.13 -0.98 11.03
C GLY A 142 -23.20 -1.52 10.05
N GLU A 143 -24.00 -0.66 9.42
CA GLU A 143 -24.94 -1.11 8.39
C GLU A 143 -24.23 -1.50 7.09
N VAL A 144 -24.94 -2.30 6.31
CA VAL A 144 -24.53 -2.72 4.96
C VAL A 144 -25.80 -2.75 4.13
N VAL A 145 -25.81 -1.98 3.03
CA VAL A 145 -26.95 -1.73 2.14
C VAL A 145 -26.71 -2.37 0.78
N LEU A 146 -27.74 -2.98 0.20
CA LEU A 146 -27.70 -3.58 -1.13
C LEU A 146 -28.36 -2.65 -2.16
N THR A 147 -27.75 -2.53 -3.33
CA THR A 147 -28.25 -1.80 -4.51
C THR A 147 -27.92 -2.58 -5.78
N ARG A 148 -28.48 -2.17 -6.92
CA ARG A 148 -28.04 -2.65 -8.25
C ARG A 148 -26.70 -2.00 -8.62
N GLY A 149 -25.93 -2.65 -9.49
CA GLY A 149 -24.69 -2.06 -10.01
C GLY A 149 -24.86 -1.05 -11.14
N TYR A 150 -26.03 -1.02 -11.77
CA TYR A 150 -26.38 -0.12 -12.88
C TYR A 150 -25.36 -0.20 -14.03
N ALA A 151 -24.56 0.84 -14.26
CA ALA A 151 -23.56 0.88 -15.32
C ALA A 151 -22.18 0.29 -14.90
N LEU A 152 -22.03 -0.18 -13.65
CA LEU A 152 -20.87 -0.98 -13.25
C LEU A 152 -20.91 -2.37 -13.92
N PRO A 153 -19.74 -3.00 -14.22
CA PRO A 153 -19.66 -4.41 -14.59
C PRO A 153 -20.15 -5.36 -13.48
N ALA A 154 -20.20 -4.89 -12.23
CA ALA A 154 -20.75 -5.64 -11.11
C ALA A 154 -22.28 -5.64 -11.14
N LYS A 155 -22.94 -6.79 -10.91
CA LYS A 155 -24.42 -6.86 -10.96
C LYS A 155 -25.10 -6.12 -9.81
N GLN A 156 -24.50 -6.16 -8.63
CA GLN A 156 -24.99 -5.54 -7.40
C GLN A 156 -23.85 -4.89 -6.61
N VAL A 157 -24.19 -3.91 -5.76
CA VAL A 157 -23.23 -3.26 -4.85
C VAL A 157 -23.71 -3.40 -3.41
N LEU A 158 -22.81 -3.89 -2.55
CA LEU A 158 -22.92 -3.82 -1.09
C LEU A 158 -22.14 -2.62 -0.57
N HIS A 159 -22.86 -1.63 -0.06
CA HIS A 159 -22.31 -0.44 0.56
C HIS A 159 -22.19 -0.67 2.06
N ALA A 160 -20.97 -0.78 2.56
CA ALA A 160 -20.67 -0.86 3.98
C ALA A 160 -20.52 0.54 4.59
N ILE A 161 -21.12 0.78 5.76
CA ILE A 161 -21.02 2.05 6.48
C ILE A 161 -20.17 1.83 7.75
N PRO A 162 -18.82 1.81 7.65
CA PRO A 162 -17.95 1.71 8.82
C PRO A 162 -18.10 2.94 9.74
N PRO A 163 -17.80 2.81 11.05
CA PRO A 163 -17.77 3.95 11.97
C PRO A 163 -16.91 5.13 11.50
N ALA A 164 -17.38 6.36 11.68
CA ALA A 164 -16.66 7.55 11.23
C ALA A 164 -15.31 7.74 11.97
N ILE A 165 -15.18 7.18 13.18
CA ILE A 165 -13.99 7.26 14.01
C ILE A 165 -13.49 5.85 14.35
N TYR A 166 -12.18 5.63 14.22
CA TYR A 166 -11.54 4.39 14.65
C TYR A 166 -11.29 4.41 16.17
N LYS A 167 -11.93 3.47 16.88
CA LYS A 167 -11.81 3.24 18.33
C LYS A 167 -11.82 1.75 18.65
N THR A 168 -11.70 1.37 19.92
CA THR A 168 -11.68 -0.04 20.38
C THR A 168 -12.83 -0.86 19.80
N ASP A 169 -14.05 -0.34 19.85
CA ASP A 169 -15.28 -1.02 19.39
C ASP A 169 -15.31 -1.22 17.86
N THR A 170 -14.61 -0.37 17.10
CA THR A 170 -14.60 -0.38 15.62
C THR A 170 -14.11 -1.72 15.07
N LEU A 171 -13.19 -2.39 15.77
CA LEU A 171 -12.73 -3.73 15.41
C LEU A 171 -13.87 -4.77 15.45
N GLN A 172 -14.79 -4.67 16.41
CA GLN A 172 -15.94 -5.57 16.50
C GLN A 172 -16.99 -5.26 15.44
N VAL A 173 -17.27 -3.98 15.19
CA VAL A 173 -18.18 -3.54 14.12
C VAL A 173 -17.68 -3.99 12.75
N LEU A 174 -16.39 -3.81 12.45
CA LEU A 174 -15.77 -4.32 11.22
C LEU A 174 -15.95 -5.84 11.05
N ARG A 175 -15.69 -6.64 12.09
CA ARG A 175 -15.89 -8.10 12.03
C ARG A 175 -17.33 -8.47 11.71
N GLN A 176 -18.29 -7.81 12.37
CA GLN A 176 -19.72 -8.02 12.12
C GLN A 176 -20.11 -7.60 10.69
N MET A 177 -19.56 -6.50 10.18
CA MET A 177 -19.75 -6.07 8.78
C MET A 177 -19.22 -7.10 7.78
N TYR A 178 -17.98 -7.59 7.92
CA TYR A 178 -17.44 -8.62 7.01
C TYR A 178 -18.29 -9.90 7.01
N ARG A 179 -18.73 -10.37 8.19
CA ARG A 179 -19.68 -11.49 8.28
C ARG A 179 -20.98 -11.19 7.53
N LYS A 180 -21.59 -10.02 7.77
CA LYS A 180 -22.83 -9.61 7.11
C LYS A 180 -22.67 -9.54 5.58
N ILE A 181 -21.57 -8.95 5.09
CA ILE A 181 -21.24 -8.84 3.66
C ILE A 181 -21.20 -10.23 3.02
N ILE A 182 -20.41 -11.15 3.58
CA ILE A 182 -20.19 -12.48 2.98
C ILE A 182 -21.45 -13.35 3.11
N HIS A 183 -22.17 -13.27 4.22
CA HIS A 183 -23.44 -13.98 4.40
C HIS A 183 -24.52 -13.46 3.44
N MET A 184 -24.63 -12.14 3.22
CA MET A 184 -25.56 -11.59 2.23
C MET A 184 -25.18 -12.01 0.81
N ALA A 185 -23.90 -12.02 0.46
CA ALA A 185 -23.45 -12.52 -0.84
C ALA A 185 -23.80 -14.00 -1.06
N SER A 186 -23.62 -14.84 -0.04
CA SER A 186 -24.05 -16.24 -0.08
C SER A 186 -25.57 -16.40 -0.21
N TYR A 187 -26.35 -15.61 0.54
CA TYR A 187 -27.82 -15.58 0.48
C TYR A 187 -28.37 -15.10 -0.87
N LEU A 188 -27.67 -14.19 -1.55
CA LEU A 188 -27.96 -13.72 -2.91
C LEU A 188 -27.47 -14.70 -4.00
N GLU A 189 -27.00 -15.89 -3.61
CA GLU A 189 -26.42 -16.92 -4.49
C GLU A 189 -25.25 -16.44 -5.38
N ALA A 190 -24.56 -15.37 -4.97
CA ALA A 190 -23.44 -14.81 -5.71
C ALA A 190 -22.31 -15.84 -5.88
N ARG A 191 -21.78 -15.97 -7.10
CA ARG A 191 -20.62 -16.82 -7.39
C ARG A 191 -19.31 -16.06 -7.24
N SER A 192 -19.34 -14.75 -7.30
CA SER A 192 -18.16 -13.90 -7.30
C SER A 192 -18.40 -12.61 -6.52
N ILE A 193 -17.45 -12.25 -5.65
CA ILE A 193 -17.51 -11.04 -4.84
C ILE A 193 -16.17 -10.30 -4.88
N ALA A 194 -16.21 -9.00 -5.15
CA ALA A 194 -15.06 -8.10 -5.13
C ALA A 194 -15.15 -7.21 -3.88
N ILE A 195 -14.11 -7.17 -3.04
CA ILE A 195 -14.12 -6.47 -1.75
C ILE A 195 -12.98 -5.45 -1.70
N SER A 196 -13.32 -4.17 -1.63
CA SER A 196 -12.34 -3.10 -1.39
C SER A 196 -11.88 -3.08 0.08
N THR A 197 -10.75 -2.45 0.37
CA THR A 197 -10.31 -2.21 1.75
C THR A 197 -11.27 -1.26 2.50
N LEU A 198 -11.99 -1.77 3.50
CA LEU A 198 -12.96 -0.97 4.26
C LEU A 198 -12.25 0.01 5.23
N GLY A 199 -12.62 1.29 5.16
CA GLY A 199 -12.19 2.33 6.12
C GLY A 199 -10.72 2.80 6.06
N THR A 200 -9.86 2.16 5.27
CA THR A 200 -8.43 2.51 5.16
C THR A 200 -8.12 3.79 4.35
N GLY A 201 -9.15 4.38 3.72
CA GLY A 201 -9.06 5.65 2.98
C GLY A 201 -9.26 6.86 3.90
N ILE A 202 -10.27 7.68 3.62
CA ILE A 202 -10.55 8.93 4.37
C ILE A 202 -10.72 8.70 5.88
N LEU A 203 -11.26 7.55 6.31
CA LEU A 203 -11.44 7.23 7.73
C LEU A 203 -10.14 6.81 8.44
N LYS A 204 -9.02 6.68 7.69
CA LYS A 204 -7.65 6.46 8.19
C LYS A 204 -7.52 5.28 9.17
N TYR A 205 -8.31 4.22 8.97
CA TYR A 205 -8.21 3.00 9.78
C TYR A 205 -6.84 2.34 9.61
N PRO A 206 -6.22 1.80 10.69
CA PRO A 206 -4.95 1.08 10.59
C PRO A 206 -5.02 -0.07 9.59
N ARG A 207 -4.22 0.02 8.53
CA ARG A 207 -4.26 -0.86 7.34
C ARG A 207 -4.06 -2.32 7.73
N THR A 208 -3.06 -2.60 8.55
CA THR A 208 -2.74 -3.93 9.09
C THR A 208 -3.92 -4.53 9.85
N ASN A 209 -4.62 -3.75 10.70
CA ASN A 209 -5.79 -4.25 11.43
C ASN A 209 -6.98 -4.53 10.51
N SER A 210 -7.27 -3.64 9.56
CA SER A 210 -8.34 -3.82 8.57
C SER A 210 -8.13 -5.07 7.72
N ALA A 211 -6.91 -5.28 7.21
CA ALA A 211 -6.54 -6.48 6.44
C ALA A 211 -6.62 -7.77 7.28
N THR A 212 -6.12 -7.72 8.52
CA THR A 212 -6.16 -8.83 9.48
C THR A 212 -7.59 -9.21 9.88
N ILE A 213 -8.55 -8.27 9.86
CA ILE A 213 -9.98 -8.60 10.01
C ILE A 213 -10.52 -9.24 8.74
N ALA A 214 -10.30 -8.61 7.57
CA ALA A 214 -10.81 -9.10 6.28
C ALA A 214 -10.44 -10.57 6.04
N LEU A 215 -9.14 -10.87 6.09
CA LEU A 215 -8.61 -12.22 5.84
C LEU A 215 -9.13 -13.26 6.84
N ARG A 216 -9.27 -12.86 8.12
CA ARG A 216 -9.77 -13.73 9.19
C ARG A 216 -11.23 -14.09 8.99
N GLU A 217 -12.11 -13.11 8.80
CA GLU A 217 -13.54 -13.35 8.68
C GLU A 217 -13.90 -14.10 7.37
N ILE A 218 -13.14 -13.85 6.28
CA ILE A 218 -13.24 -14.65 5.04
C ILE A 218 -12.85 -16.11 5.30
N LYS A 219 -11.71 -16.34 5.97
CA LYS A 219 -11.24 -17.70 6.32
C LYS A 219 -12.24 -18.45 7.19
N GLU A 220 -12.77 -17.79 8.22
CA GLU A 220 -13.76 -18.37 9.13
C GLU A 220 -15.05 -18.77 8.40
N PHE A 221 -15.54 -17.94 7.48
CA PHE A 221 -16.68 -18.27 6.63
C PHE A 221 -16.42 -19.52 5.77
N LEU A 222 -15.27 -19.59 5.08
CA LEU A 222 -14.93 -20.73 4.22
C LEU A 222 -14.79 -22.03 5.03
N ARG A 223 -14.12 -21.96 6.19
CA ARG A 223 -13.98 -23.09 7.14
C ARG A 223 -15.32 -23.58 7.67
N PHE A 224 -16.24 -22.66 7.98
CA PHE A 224 -17.59 -23.00 8.44
C PHE A 224 -18.42 -23.67 7.34
N GLY A 225 -18.31 -23.22 6.09
CA GLY A 225 -18.96 -23.87 4.95
C GLY A 225 -18.47 -25.31 4.73
N GLU A 226 -17.16 -25.51 4.76
CA GLU A 226 -16.51 -26.83 4.63
C GLU A 226 -16.92 -27.78 5.77
N SER A 227 -16.83 -27.34 7.02
CA SER A 227 -17.14 -28.16 8.21
C SER A 227 -18.57 -28.68 8.22
N ASN A 228 -19.53 -27.86 7.76
CA ASN A 228 -20.95 -28.20 7.74
C ASN A 228 -21.42 -28.86 6.43
N LYS A 229 -20.51 -29.11 5.47
CA LYS A 229 -20.83 -29.57 4.11
C LYS A 229 -21.85 -28.67 3.39
N GLN A 230 -21.89 -27.40 3.75
CA GLN A 230 -22.84 -26.44 3.18
C GLN A 230 -22.38 -26.05 1.77
N SER A 231 -23.28 -26.12 0.79
CA SER A 231 -22.99 -25.67 -0.57
C SER A 231 -22.79 -24.15 -0.62
N ASN A 232 -21.54 -23.69 -0.65
CA ASN A 232 -21.22 -22.28 -0.86
C ASN A 232 -21.37 -21.92 -2.35
N SER A 233 -22.20 -20.93 -2.65
CA SER A 233 -22.36 -20.34 -3.99
C SER A 233 -21.08 -19.65 -4.45
N ILE A 234 -20.40 -18.95 -3.54
CA ILE A 234 -19.21 -18.13 -3.80
C ILE A 234 -18.05 -19.03 -4.24
N LYS A 235 -17.61 -18.86 -5.48
CA LYS A 235 -16.44 -19.49 -6.10
C LYS A 235 -15.22 -18.58 -6.18
N LYS A 236 -15.41 -17.25 -6.12
CA LYS A 236 -14.31 -16.29 -6.09
C LYS A 236 -14.54 -15.15 -5.11
N ILE A 237 -13.54 -14.87 -4.29
CA ILE A 237 -13.44 -13.69 -3.42
C ILE A 237 -12.21 -12.91 -3.88
N VAL A 238 -12.44 -11.73 -4.46
CA VAL A 238 -11.41 -10.84 -4.99
C VAL A 238 -11.17 -9.72 -3.97
N LEU A 239 -10.03 -9.76 -3.28
CA LEU A 239 -9.57 -8.67 -2.42
C LEU A 239 -8.93 -7.61 -3.32
N ILE A 240 -9.46 -6.39 -3.30
CA ILE A 240 -9.00 -5.31 -4.16
C ILE A 240 -8.39 -4.19 -3.33
N VAL A 241 -7.15 -3.87 -3.65
CA VAL A 241 -6.36 -2.81 -3.03
C VAL A 241 -6.02 -1.75 -4.08
N PHE A 242 -5.99 -0.48 -3.68
CA PHE A 242 -5.59 0.61 -4.60
C PHE A 242 -4.12 1.01 -4.40
N SER A 243 -3.64 1.06 -3.16
CA SER A 243 -2.28 1.48 -2.82
C SER A 243 -1.31 0.31 -2.67
N SER A 244 -0.05 0.53 -3.05
CA SER A 244 1.04 -0.45 -2.89
C SER A 244 1.26 -0.85 -1.42
N ASN A 245 0.94 0.02 -0.46
CA ASN A 245 1.07 -0.29 0.96
C ASN A 245 0.01 -1.30 1.41
N ASN A 246 -1.24 -1.15 0.97
CA ASN A 246 -2.27 -2.16 1.20
C ASN A 246 -1.91 -3.46 0.47
N GLU A 247 -1.41 -3.40 -0.77
CA GLU A 247 -0.95 -4.59 -1.50
C GLU A 247 0.14 -5.35 -0.73
N PHE A 248 1.16 -4.66 -0.22
CA PHE A 248 2.22 -5.24 0.61
C PHE A 248 1.67 -5.89 1.89
N ILE A 249 0.78 -5.19 2.61
CA ILE A 249 0.16 -5.70 3.85
C ILE A 249 -0.70 -6.94 3.58
N TYR A 250 -1.49 -6.97 2.50
CA TYR A 250 -2.25 -8.15 2.14
C TYR A 250 -1.34 -9.29 1.67
N LYS A 251 -0.29 -9.04 0.88
CA LYS A 251 0.70 -10.06 0.47
C LYS A 251 1.44 -10.68 1.66
N SER A 252 1.82 -9.89 2.67
CA SER A 252 2.52 -10.41 3.87
C SER A 252 1.60 -11.16 4.83
N LEU A 253 0.32 -10.81 4.90
CA LEU A 253 -0.66 -11.50 5.75
C LEU A 253 -1.31 -12.73 5.09
N LEU A 254 -1.47 -12.74 3.76
CA LEU A 254 -2.16 -13.83 3.04
C LEU A 254 -1.64 -15.23 3.39
N PRO A 255 -0.31 -15.52 3.36
CA PRO A 255 0.21 -16.84 3.72
C PRO A 255 -0.11 -17.29 5.16
N ALA A 256 -0.33 -16.36 6.10
CA ALA A 256 -0.70 -16.69 7.46
C ALA A 256 -2.18 -17.13 7.58
N TYR A 257 -3.05 -16.69 6.67
CA TYR A 257 -4.47 -17.09 6.64
C TYR A 257 -4.73 -18.23 5.65
N PHE A 258 -4.17 -18.12 4.46
CA PHE A 258 -4.29 -18.99 3.30
C PHE A 258 -2.89 -19.44 2.89
N PRO A 259 -2.25 -20.35 3.64
CA PRO A 259 -0.93 -20.82 3.30
C PRO A 259 -0.97 -21.56 1.96
N PRO A 260 0.04 -21.36 1.09
CA PRO A 260 0.10 -22.04 -0.19
C PRO A 260 0.15 -23.56 0.05
N ASN A 261 -0.41 -24.32 -0.89
CA ASN A 261 -0.20 -25.76 -0.92
C ASN A 261 1.31 -26.04 -0.97
N ALA A 262 1.73 -27.18 -0.44
CA ALA A 262 3.09 -27.66 -0.67
C ALA A 262 3.27 -27.80 -2.19
N LEU A 263 4.01 -26.85 -2.79
CA LEU A 263 4.33 -26.85 -4.22
C LEU A 263 4.86 -28.22 -4.58
N SER A 264 4.32 -28.83 -5.64
CA SER A 264 4.93 -30.05 -6.17
C SER A 264 6.37 -29.72 -6.58
N ILE A 265 7.22 -30.74 -6.59
CA ILE A 265 8.63 -30.54 -7.00
C ILE A 265 8.67 -30.02 -8.44
N ASP A 266 7.71 -30.44 -9.28
CA ASP A 266 7.51 -29.92 -10.63
C ASP A 266 7.03 -28.46 -10.68
N ASP A 267 6.16 -27.99 -9.78
CA ASP A 267 5.76 -26.56 -9.75
C ASP A 267 6.95 -25.65 -9.38
N ARG A 268 7.83 -26.12 -8.48
CA ARG A 268 9.07 -25.42 -8.15
C ARG A 268 10.02 -25.38 -9.35
N GLU A 269 10.12 -26.48 -10.08
CA GLU A 269 10.85 -26.53 -11.36
C GLU A 269 10.19 -25.63 -12.41
N HIS A 270 8.86 -25.58 -12.53
CA HIS A 270 8.18 -24.81 -13.58
C HIS A 270 8.26 -23.30 -13.34
N ILE A 271 8.13 -22.84 -12.09
CA ILE A 271 8.35 -21.44 -11.70
C ILE A 271 9.83 -21.06 -11.84
N ARG A 272 10.76 -21.97 -11.54
CA ARG A 272 12.21 -21.75 -11.80
C ARG A 272 12.54 -21.74 -13.29
N ARG A 273 11.91 -22.58 -14.12
CA ARG A 273 12.13 -22.66 -15.56
C ARG A 273 11.49 -21.50 -16.33
N SER A 274 10.36 -20.95 -15.86
CA SER A 274 9.79 -19.70 -16.40
C SER A 274 10.49 -18.44 -15.88
N GLY A 275 11.11 -18.50 -14.70
CA GLY A 275 11.88 -17.41 -14.09
C GLY A 275 13.40 -17.44 -14.30
N SER A 276 13.95 -18.43 -15.01
CA SER A 276 15.41 -18.54 -15.25
C SER A 276 15.74 -19.28 -16.55
N ALA A 277 15.82 -18.53 -17.64
CA ALA A 277 16.55 -18.96 -18.83
C ALA A 277 18.01 -18.50 -18.73
N LYS A 278 18.92 -19.42 -18.34
CA LYS A 278 20.39 -19.24 -18.21
C LYS A 278 20.82 -18.33 -17.03
N GLN A 279 22.06 -18.25 -16.53
CA GLN A 279 23.25 -19.13 -16.34
C GLN A 279 24.16 -18.34 -15.35
N SER A 280 24.96 -18.89 -14.42
CA SER A 280 25.23 -20.28 -13.99
C SER A 280 25.85 -20.26 -12.57
N ALA A 281 26.66 -21.26 -12.14
CA ALA A 281 27.23 -21.33 -10.79
C ALA A 281 28.28 -20.23 -10.48
N SER A 282 27.99 -19.38 -9.49
CA SER A 282 28.94 -18.54 -8.76
C SER A 282 28.62 -18.61 -7.26
N ASN A 283 29.60 -18.31 -6.40
CA ASN A 283 29.38 -18.17 -4.94
C ASN A 283 28.94 -16.75 -4.53
N ALA A 284 28.82 -15.84 -5.50
CA ALA A 284 28.38 -14.46 -5.28
C ALA A 284 26.90 -14.44 -4.85
N ARG A 285 26.55 -13.54 -3.93
CA ARG A 285 25.13 -13.34 -3.57
C ARG A 285 24.46 -12.40 -4.57
N PRO A 286 23.22 -12.68 -5.00
CA PRO A 286 22.40 -11.70 -5.70
C PRO A 286 22.28 -10.40 -4.92
N LEU A 287 22.10 -9.27 -5.62
CA LEU A 287 21.77 -8.00 -4.98
C LEU A 287 20.46 -8.11 -4.19
N GLU A 288 20.44 -7.49 -3.00
CA GLU A 288 19.19 -7.30 -2.25
C GLU A 288 18.28 -6.31 -3.01
N PRO A 289 16.95 -6.53 -3.08
CA PRO A 289 16.05 -5.70 -3.89
C PRO A 289 16.13 -4.19 -3.60
N THR A 290 16.35 -3.80 -2.34
CA THR A 290 16.48 -2.40 -1.94
C THR A 290 17.74 -1.72 -2.47
N LYS A 291 18.79 -2.49 -2.81
CA LYS A 291 19.97 -1.99 -3.53
C LYS A 291 19.77 -2.03 -5.05
N GLU A 292 19.03 -3.01 -5.54
CA GLU A 292 18.67 -3.07 -6.95
C GLU A 292 17.87 -1.81 -7.34
N ASP A 293 16.91 -1.42 -6.50
CA ASP A 293 16.16 -0.15 -6.63
C ASP A 293 17.09 1.08 -6.68
N THR A 294 18.13 1.17 -5.83
CA THR A 294 19.04 2.34 -5.85
C THR A 294 19.95 2.36 -7.09
N LEU A 295 20.41 1.20 -7.57
CA LEU A 295 21.12 1.11 -8.85
C LEU A 295 20.22 1.47 -10.04
N ILE A 296 18.95 1.01 -10.05
CA ILE A 296 17.96 1.39 -11.07
C ILE A 296 17.75 2.91 -11.11
N VAL A 297 17.68 3.58 -9.96
CA VAL A 297 17.54 5.04 -9.87
C VAL A 297 18.78 5.76 -10.42
N PHE A 298 19.99 5.33 -10.03
CA PHE A 298 21.25 5.88 -10.56
C PHE A 298 21.36 5.68 -12.08
N GLU A 299 21.11 4.48 -12.59
CA GLU A 299 21.15 4.15 -14.01
C GLU A 299 20.14 4.95 -14.84
N SER A 300 18.91 5.06 -14.36
CA SER A 300 17.85 5.83 -15.02
C SER A 300 18.23 7.30 -15.11
N HIS A 301 18.74 7.87 -14.01
CA HIS A 301 19.25 9.25 -13.99
C HIS A 301 20.45 9.41 -14.93
N ALA A 302 21.47 8.56 -14.83
CA ALA A 302 22.71 8.68 -15.59
C ALA A 302 22.46 8.57 -17.11
N ARG A 303 21.56 7.67 -17.56
CA ARG A 303 21.17 7.57 -18.97
C ARG A 303 20.42 8.82 -19.48
N GLY A 304 19.63 9.46 -18.62
CA GLY A 304 18.83 10.65 -18.94
C GLY A 304 19.56 12.00 -18.76
N CYS A 305 20.63 12.04 -17.97
CA CYS A 305 21.36 13.25 -17.63
C CYS A 305 22.53 13.50 -18.60
N PRO A 306 22.61 14.68 -19.27
CA PRO A 306 23.72 14.97 -20.18
C PRO A 306 25.08 15.04 -19.47
N THR A 307 25.10 15.34 -18.16
CA THR A 307 26.33 15.36 -17.35
C THR A 307 26.77 13.93 -16.98
N CYS A 308 25.86 13.12 -16.44
CA CYS A 308 26.20 11.85 -15.79
C CYS A 308 26.31 10.65 -16.76
N ARG A 309 26.01 10.82 -18.05
CA ARG A 309 25.90 9.74 -19.03
C ARG A 309 27.24 9.15 -19.50
N ASN A 310 28.32 9.90 -19.46
CA ASN A 310 29.65 9.47 -19.92
C ASN A 310 30.65 9.59 -18.78
N ILE A 311 30.72 8.54 -17.95
CA ILE A 311 31.52 8.51 -16.72
C ILE A 311 33.02 8.61 -17.04
N PRO A 312 33.59 7.87 -18.02
CA PRO A 312 35.00 8.02 -18.39
C PRO A 312 35.37 9.44 -18.84
N GLU A 313 34.53 10.09 -19.67
CA GLU A 313 34.76 11.47 -20.13
C GLU A 313 34.72 12.45 -18.96
N LEU A 314 33.69 12.35 -18.09
CA LEU A 314 33.50 13.18 -16.90
C LEU A 314 34.71 13.15 -15.96
N TYR A 315 35.22 11.96 -15.64
CA TYR A 315 36.42 11.81 -14.81
C TYR A 315 37.71 12.23 -15.54
N SER A 316 37.83 12.00 -16.85
CA SER A 316 39.00 12.41 -17.65
C SER A 316 39.15 13.94 -17.76
N GLU A 317 38.04 14.67 -17.74
CA GLU A 317 38.00 16.14 -17.73
C GLU A 317 38.07 16.74 -16.32
N GLY A 318 38.14 15.91 -15.27
CA GLY A 318 38.17 16.37 -13.87
C GLY A 318 36.88 17.04 -13.42
N ARG A 319 35.73 16.62 -13.96
CA ARG A 319 34.40 17.10 -13.57
C ARG A 319 33.72 16.13 -12.62
N ASP A 320 32.83 16.67 -11.79
CA ASP A 320 31.96 15.88 -10.91
C ASP A 320 30.62 15.53 -11.57
N PHE A 321 29.93 14.53 -11.02
CA PHE A 321 28.50 14.31 -11.27
C PHE A 321 27.67 15.54 -10.87
N CYS A 322 26.48 15.70 -11.45
CA CYS A 322 25.51 16.65 -10.89
C CYS A 322 25.00 16.18 -9.52
N ASP A 323 24.42 17.08 -8.74
CA ASP A 323 23.99 16.83 -7.35
C ASP A 323 23.13 15.56 -7.19
N ASP A 324 22.19 15.33 -8.11
CA ASP A 324 21.35 14.12 -8.12
C ASP A 324 22.15 12.86 -8.50
N GLY A 325 22.98 12.93 -9.54
CA GLY A 325 23.83 11.81 -9.96
C GLY A 325 24.80 11.37 -8.85
N TYR A 326 25.45 12.33 -8.18
CA TYR A 326 26.30 12.07 -7.01
C TYR A 326 25.50 11.44 -5.87
N ARG A 327 24.32 11.98 -5.55
CA ARG A 327 23.45 11.48 -4.47
C ARG A 327 22.98 10.03 -4.72
N PHE A 328 22.60 9.69 -5.95
CA PHE A 328 22.17 8.34 -6.30
C PHE A 328 23.35 7.36 -6.33
N ALA A 329 24.50 7.78 -6.88
CA ALA A 329 25.74 6.98 -6.85
C ALA A 329 26.16 6.66 -5.40
N ALA A 330 26.19 7.67 -4.51
CA ALA A 330 26.51 7.48 -3.11
C ALA A 330 25.56 6.47 -2.41
N GLN A 331 24.26 6.56 -2.67
CA GLN A 331 23.28 5.64 -2.07
C GLN A 331 23.41 4.18 -2.54
N GLY A 332 23.77 3.94 -3.81
CA GLY A 332 23.89 2.59 -4.37
C GLY A 332 25.29 1.96 -4.22
N LEU A 333 26.34 2.77 -4.38
CA LEU A 333 27.68 2.29 -4.72
C LEU A 333 28.75 2.53 -3.64
N GLN A 334 28.53 3.43 -2.67
CA GLN A 334 29.56 3.84 -1.69
C GLN A 334 30.12 2.72 -0.78
N HIS A 335 29.51 1.53 -0.80
CA HIS A 335 29.92 0.37 -0.01
C HIS A 335 30.32 -0.84 -0.88
N LEU A 336 30.38 -0.65 -2.19
CA LEU A 336 30.74 -1.65 -3.19
C LEU A 336 32.11 -1.30 -3.76
N HIS A 337 32.96 -2.31 -3.93
CA HIS A 337 34.30 -2.15 -4.48
C HIS A 337 34.55 -3.24 -5.52
N MET A 338 34.89 -2.84 -6.74
CA MET A 338 35.38 -3.80 -7.73
C MET A 338 36.84 -4.16 -7.44
N ARG A 339 37.18 -5.43 -7.60
CA ARG A 339 38.56 -5.93 -7.60
C ARG A 339 39.11 -5.99 -9.03
N ALA A 340 40.42 -6.17 -9.16
CA ALA A 340 41.09 -6.28 -10.45
C ALA A 340 40.64 -7.48 -11.32
N ASP A 341 39.91 -8.44 -10.74
CA ASP A 341 39.27 -9.57 -11.42
C ASP A 341 37.80 -9.30 -11.84
N GLN A 342 37.35 -8.04 -11.73
CA GLN A 342 35.97 -7.58 -11.95
C GLN A 342 34.92 -8.13 -10.97
N SER A 343 35.32 -8.88 -9.93
CA SER A 343 34.40 -9.26 -8.85
C SER A 343 34.09 -8.05 -7.97
N VAL A 344 32.82 -7.83 -7.64
CA VAL A 344 32.39 -6.71 -6.77
C VAL A 344 32.11 -7.21 -5.37
N HIS A 345 32.65 -6.52 -4.37
CA HIS A 345 32.54 -6.90 -2.96
C HIS A 345 31.88 -5.80 -2.13
N GLN A 346 30.98 -6.18 -1.23
CA GLN A 346 30.49 -5.26 -0.20
C GLN A 346 31.45 -5.24 0.99
N LEU A 347 31.90 -4.05 1.39
CA LEU A 347 32.55 -3.83 2.68
C LEU A 347 31.51 -3.37 3.72
N ARG A 348 31.42 -4.09 4.84
CA ARG A 348 30.59 -3.73 6.00
C ARG A 348 31.51 -3.49 7.21
N THR A 349 31.97 -2.25 7.36
CA THR A 349 32.92 -1.83 8.41
C THR A 349 34.24 -2.62 8.43
N VAL A 350 35.12 -2.33 9.41
CA VAL A 350 36.54 -2.73 9.40
C VAL A 350 36.75 -4.19 9.86
N GLU A 351 35.71 -4.85 10.36
CA GLU A 351 35.81 -6.16 11.03
C GLU A 351 35.12 -7.32 10.28
N ASP A 352 34.31 -7.08 9.24
CA ASP A 352 33.68 -8.15 8.45
C ASP A 352 34.54 -8.61 7.26
N PHE A 353 34.41 -9.90 6.94
CA PHE A 353 34.96 -10.47 5.71
C PHE A 353 34.22 -9.91 4.47
N PRO A 354 34.93 -9.45 3.42
CA PRO A 354 34.30 -8.92 2.21
C PRO A 354 33.40 -9.95 1.52
N GLN A 355 32.16 -9.57 1.24
CA GLN A 355 31.16 -10.42 0.61
C GLN A 355 31.03 -10.13 -0.89
N GLU A 356 31.25 -11.14 -1.72
CA GLU A 356 31.08 -11.07 -3.17
C GLU A 356 29.60 -10.91 -3.55
N MET A 357 29.32 -9.92 -4.40
CA MET A 357 28.00 -9.52 -4.87
C MET A 357 27.91 -9.73 -6.39
N ASP A 358 26.85 -10.40 -6.82
CA ASP A 358 26.48 -10.48 -8.24
C ASP A 358 25.71 -9.22 -8.62
N ILE A 359 26.36 -8.32 -9.36
CA ILE A 359 25.74 -7.11 -9.91
C ILE A 359 25.26 -7.41 -11.33
N PRO A 360 23.94 -7.36 -11.58
CA PRO A 360 23.39 -7.61 -12.91
C PRO A 360 23.99 -6.72 -13.99
N VAL A 361 24.37 -7.32 -15.12
CA VAL A 361 24.95 -6.64 -16.31
C VAL A 361 24.00 -5.59 -16.93
N VAL A 362 22.73 -5.55 -16.51
CA VAL A 362 21.76 -4.50 -16.85
C VAL A 362 22.07 -3.12 -16.20
N PHE A 363 23.10 -3.06 -15.34
CA PHE A 363 23.61 -1.85 -14.69
C PHE A 363 25.04 -1.48 -15.18
N PRO A 364 25.22 -1.17 -16.48
CA PRO A 364 26.54 -0.92 -17.07
C PRO A 364 27.21 0.37 -16.56
N LEU A 365 26.46 1.44 -16.27
CA LEU A 365 27.02 2.70 -15.76
C LEU A 365 27.43 2.57 -14.29
N SER A 366 26.72 1.73 -13.54
CA SER A 366 27.04 1.36 -12.16
C SER A 366 28.32 0.53 -12.10
N LEU A 367 28.52 -0.38 -13.06
CA LEU A 367 29.76 -1.14 -13.22
C LEU A 367 30.90 -0.28 -13.77
N GLU A 368 30.63 0.74 -14.59
CA GLU A 368 31.63 1.67 -15.13
C GLU A 368 32.12 2.71 -14.11
N LEU A 369 31.37 2.92 -13.02
CA LEU A 369 31.76 3.79 -11.89
C LEU A 369 32.54 3.06 -10.79
N LEU A 370 32.48 1.72 -10.74
CA LEU A 370 33.12 0.89 -9.72
C LEU A 370 34.57 0.51 -10.04
#